data_AF-A0A067JC07-F1
#
_entry.id   AF-A0A067JC07-F1
#
_cell.length_a   1.000
_cell.length_b   1.000
_cell.length_c   1.000
_cell.angle_alpha   90.00
_cell.angle_beta   90.00
_cell.angle_gamma   90.00
#
_symmetry.space_group_name_H-M   'P 1'
#
loop_
_entity.id
_entity.type
_entity.pdbx_description
1 polymer ?
#
loop_
_entity_poly.entity_id
_entity_poly.type
_entity_poly.pdbx_seq_one_letter_code
_entity_poly.pdbx_strand_id
1 'polypeptide(L)'
;MVNEALQRVPNNDGNKNIDQVNQIRESLAMMGNNSTAFSLPQPHLQRTKLCDMKDGELDPLYVKKREQLKELVASIIRPKLVQGKLLNGQEFVAFLEQILDALNKGEIPSTGSLVEVFNKGILERCVKLYSESMAKLSLPLPELSLLDNHERSRKRAMKTFDEQHFGRTHAKKSLMQLEEEIEKAYKNVVLVNEYRSAKLCEALYTRCEDKMDQLQVLRLPSMAKFNAGFLQCNQSFEQECVGPSKANYEQRMVKMLGKSRSLFIKEYNQRLFNWLVAFSLVMVVVGRFIIKFFLIEMAAWVLFIFLETYTRMFWSSESLYYNPVWHVIVATWETIVYSPILDLDRWAIPIVFVAAILIIYWRCYGKRKHGSRWLLPLYSNHKGVSNRPRSD
;
A
#
# COMPACT_ATOMS: atom_id res chain seq x y z
N MET A 1 6.08 -17.64 62.77
CA MET A 1 6.88 -16.39 62.87
C MET A 1 7.03 -15.63 61.55
N VAL A 2 7.86 -16.06 60.58
CA VAL A 2 8.08 -15.26 59.34
C VAL A 2 6.82 -15.14 58.49
N ASN A 3 6.16 -16.27 58.20
CA ASN A 3 4.96 -16.29 57.36
C ASN A 3 3.81 -15.49 57.99
N GLU A 4 3.67 -15.51 59.31
CA GLU A 4 2.66 -14.72 60.03
C GLU A 4 3.00 -13.22 60.01
N ALA A 5 4.28 -12.86 60.17
CA ALA A 5 4.71 -11.46 60.14
C ALA A 5 4.55 -10.82 58.74
N LEU A 6 4.60 -11.62 57.68
CA LEU A 6 4.44 -11.18 56.30
C LEU A 6 2.98 -11.22 55.81
N GLN A 7 2.03 -11.70 56.61
CA GLN A 7 0.61 -11.65 56.24
C GLN A 7 0.09 -10.22 56.19
N ARG A 8 -0.85 -9.97 55.27
CA ARG A 8 -1.56 -8.69 55.22
C ARG A 8 -2.32 -8.43 56.52
N VAL A 9 -2.33 -7.17 56.93
CA VAL A 9 -3.26 -6.67 57.95
C VAL A 9 -4.57 -6.29 57.25
N PRO A 10 -5.74 -6.70 57.77
CA PRO A 10 -7.04 -6.24 57.27
C PRO A 10 -7.12 -4.70 57.30
N ASN A 11 -7.62 -4.09 56.22
CA ASN A 11 -7.76 -2.64 56.09
C ASN A 11 -9.20 -2.26 55.72
N ASN A 12 -10.15 -2.55 56.61
CA ASN A 12 -11.58 -2.34 56.34
C ASN A 12 -11.95 -0.85 56.23
N ASP A 13 -11.16 0.03 56.84
CA ASP A 13 -11.42 1.47 56.92
C ASP A 13 -10.67 2.28 55.84
N GLY A 14 -9.93 1.63 54.92
CA GLY A 14 -9.21 2.29 53.84
C GLY A 14 -8.04 3.18 54.29
N ASN A 15 -7.36 2.80 55.38
CA ASN A 15 -6.24 3.56 55.94
C ASN A 15 -4.98 3.43 55.06
N LYS A 16 -4.53 4.55 54.50
CA LYS A 16 -3.34 4.61 53.63
C LYS A 16 -2.05 4.08 54.28
N ASN A 17 -1.89 4.23 55.59
CA ASN A 17 -0.71 3.73 56.29
C ASN A 17 -0.70 2.19 56.35
N ILE A 18 -1.87 1.58 56.50
CA ILE A 18 -2.00 0.12 56.47
C ILE A 18 -1.74 -0.41 55.05
N ASP A 19 -2.18 0.31 54.03
CA ASP A 19 -1.85 -0.03 52.64
C ASP A 19 -0.34 0.00 52.37
N GLN A 20 0.36 1.02 52.88
CA GLN A 20 1.83 1.09 52.77
C GLN A 20 2.52 -0.07 53.50
N VAL A 21 2.07 -0.40 54.72
CA VAL A 21 2.60 -1.55 55.48
C VAL A 21 2.36 -2.86 54.73
N ASN A 22 1.17 -3.04 54.15
CA ASN A 22 0.83 -4.22 53.36
C ASN A 22 1.67 -4.30 52.07
N GLN A 23 1.92 -3.18 51.39
CA GLN A 23 2.83 -3.12 50.24
C GLN A 23 4.26 -3.56 50.61
N ILE A 24 4.77 -3.15 51.78
CA ILE A 24 6.09 -3.59 52.26
C ILE A 24 6.10 -5.10 52.53
N ARG A 25 5.07 -5.62 53.21
CA ARG A 25 4.95 -7.05 53.53
C ARG A 25 4.86 -7.91 52.27
N GLU A 26 4.07 -7.48 51.30
CA GLU A 26 3.97 -8.13 49.99
C GLU A 26 5.29 -8.10 49.24
N SER A 27 5.97 -6.96 49.22
CA SER A 27 7.28 -6.84 48.56
C SER A 27 8.29 -7.81 49.18
N LEU A 28 8.36 -7.88 50.52
CA LEU A 28 9.24 -8.80 51.24
C LEU A 28 8.85 -10.27 50.99
N ALA A 29 7.55 -10.59 51.00
CA ALA A 29 7.06 -11.93 50.69
C ALA A 29 7.38 -12.36 49.25
N MET A 30 7.36 -11.42 48.29
CA MET A 30 7.70 -11.68 46.89
C MET A 30 9.19 -11.78 46.61
N MET A 31 10.04 -11.04 47.35
CA MET A 31 11.48 -11.02 47.14
C MET A 31 12.20 -12.26 47.71
N GLY A 32 11.64 -12.92 48.72
CA GLY A 32 12.29 -14.02 49.41
C GLY A 32 11.45 -15.29 49.49
N ASN A 33 11.68 -16.25 48.57
CA ASN A 33 11.07 -17.59 48.66
C ASN A 33 11.50 -18.38 49.91
N ASN A 34 12.68 -18.05 50.48
CA ASN A 34 13.26 -18.71 51.66
C ASN A 34 13.57 -17.68 52.76
N SER A 35 12.60 -16.85 53.10
CA SER A 35 12.75 -15.88 54.19
C SER A 35 12.89 -16.60 55.53
N THR A 36 14.00 -16.35 56.23
CA THR A 36 14.29 -16.90 57.56
C THR A 36 14.37 -15.77 58.57
N ALA A 37 13.98 -16.03 59.82
CA ALA A 37 14.15 -15.09 60.92
C ALA A 37 14.87 -15.78 62.07
N PHE A 38 15.75 -15.02 62.72
CA PHE A 38 16.51 -15.45 63.88
C PHE A 38 16.50 -14.35 64.92
N SER A 39 16.22 -14.70 66.18
CA SER A 39 16.20 -13.73 67.28
C SER A 39 17.47 -13.82 68.12
N LEU A 40 18.03 -12.66 68.44
CA LEU A 40 19.13 -12.51 69.38
C LEU A 40 18.62 -11.75 70.62
N PRO A 41 18.82 -12.28 71.84
CA PRO A 41 18.48 -11.54 73.05
C PRO A 41 19.44 -10.36 73.25
N GLN A 42 19.13 -9.47 74.19
CA GLN A 42 20.03 -8.36 74.49
C GLN A 42 21.36 -8.90 75.05
N PRO A 43 22.52 -8.52 74.48
CA PRO A 43 23.81 -9.09 74.87
C PRO A 43 24.29 -8.67 76.26
N HIS A 44 24.02 -7.42 76.65
CA HIS A 44 24.38 -6.86 77.95
C HIS A 44 23.56 -5.58 78.22
N LEU A 45 23.48 -5.13 79.48
CA LEU A 45 22.78 -3.88 79.86
C LEU A 45 23.52 -2.63 79.37
N GLN A 46 24.85 -2.63 79.42
CA GLN A 46 25.71 -1.53 78.98
C GLN A 46 25.97 -1.60 77.47
N ARG A 47 25.06 -1.06 76.67
CA ARG A 47 25.09 -1.12 75.19
C ARG A 47 26.29 -0.44 74.53
N THR A 48 26.88 0.56 75.18
CA THR A 48 27.97 1.37 74.62
C THR A 48 29.35 0.72 74.70
N LYS A 49 29.50 -0.38 75.46
CA LYS A 49 30.78 -1.06 75.69
C LYS A 49 30.83 -2.48 75.13
N LEU A 50 29.86 -2.85 74.28
CA LEU A 50 29.70 -4.22 73.79
C LEU A 50 30.92 -4.74 73.00
N CYS A 51 31.64 -3.86 72.30
CA CYS A 51 32.83 -4.24 71.51
C CYS A 51 34.06 -4.50 72.38
N ASP A 52 34.10 -3.95 73.60
CA ASP A 52 35.24 -4.08 74.53
C ASP A 52 35.05 -5.27 75.49
N MET A 53 33.84 -5.81 75.58
CA MET A 53 33.47 -6.92 76.45
C MET A 53 33.88 -8.26 75.85
N LYS A 54 34.37 -9.16 76.70
CA LYS A 54 34.62 -10.55 76.32
C LYS A 54 33.33 -11.37 76.42
N ASP A 55 33.31 -12.53 75.77
CA ASP A 55 32.14 -13.42 75.77
C ASP A 55 31.68 -13.85 77.18
N GLY A 56 32.59 -13.90 78.16
CA GLY A 56 32.25 -14.20 79.56
C GLY A 56 31.51 -13.07 80.29
N GLU A 57 31.51 -11.86 79.74
CA GLU A 57 30.82 -10.68 80.27
C GLU A 57 29.45 -10.47 79.62
N LEU A 58 29.14 -11.24 78.57
CA LEU A 58 27.87 -11.19 77.85
C LEU A 58 26.86 -12.18 78.44
N ASP A 59 25.59 -11.95 78.17
CA ASP A 59 24.53 -12.89 78.51
C ASP A 59 24.83 -14.28 77.88
N PRO A 60 24.91 -15.36 78.68
CA PRO A 60 25.20 -16.70 78.17
C PRO A 60 24.21 -17.19 77.09
N LEU A 61 22.93 -16.78 77.20
CA LEU A 61 21.91 -17.10 76.21
C LEU A 61 22.18 -16.34 74.89
N TYR A 62 22.65 -15.09 74.96
CA TYR A 62 23.08 -14.35 73.77
C TYR A 62 24.24 -15.05 73.08
N VAL A 63 25.30 -15.41 73.82
CA VAL A 63 26.48 -16.07 73.25
C VAL A 63 26.07 -17.38 72.57
N LYS A 64 25.27 -18.21 73.25
CA LYS A 64 24.73 -19.45 72.67
C LYS A 64 23.92 -19.21 71.39
N LYS A 65 23.04 -18.21 71.39
CA LYS A 65 22.22 -17.87 70.21
C LYS A 65 23.05 -17.30 69.07
N ARG A 66 24.10 -16.52 69.37
CA ARG A 66 25.05 -16.00 68.39
C ARG A 66 25.82 -17.13 67.71
N GLU A 67 26.30 -18.13 68.46
CA GLU A 67 26.97 -19.29 67.86
C GLU A 67 26.00 -20.12 67.00
N GLN A 68 24.76 -20.34 67.46
CA GLN A 68 23.72 -20.97 66.64
C GLN A 68 23.43 -20.21 65.33
N LEU A 69 23.47 -18.87 65.36
CA LEU A 69 23.31 -18.06 64.15
C LEU A 69 24.47 -18.28 63.17
N LYS A 70 25.71 -18.35 63.65
CA LYS A 70 26.88 -18.63 62.79
C LYS A 70 26.75 -19.99 62.12
N GLU A 71 26.39 -21.02 62.87
CA GLU A 71 26.14 -22.37 62.34
C GLU A 71 25.02 -22.37 61.30
N LEU A 72 23.91 -21.69 61.60
CA LEU A 72 22.78 -21.57 60.68
C LEU A 72 23.21 -20.88 59.38
N VAL A 73 23.90 -19.74 59.47
CA VAL A 73 24.40 -18.98 58.31
C VAL A 73 25.33 -19.85 57.47
N ALA A 74 26.28 -20.56 58.09
CA ALA A 74 27.18 -21.48 57.40
C ALA A 74 26.42 -22.61 56.67
N SER A 75 25.29 -23.08 57.21
CA SER A 75 24.50 -24.16 56.61
C SER A 75 23.63 -23.71 55.42
N ILE A 76 23.27 -22.41 55.34
CA ILE A 76 22.39 -21.88 54.29
C ILE A 76 23.10 -21.08 53.19
N ILE A 77 24.36 -20.68 53.40
CA ILE A 77 25.11 -19.90 52.40
C ILE A 77 25.22 -20.71 51.10
N ARG A 78 24.89 -20.06 49.98
CA ARG A 78 25.09 -20.57 48.63
C ARG A 78 25.83 -19.53 47.80
N PRO A 79 26.67 -19.94 46.84
CA PRO A 79 27.29 -19.01 45.91
C PRO A 79 26.26 -18.14 45.19
N LYS A 80 26.57 -16.86 45.01
CA LYS A 80 25.67 -15.93 44.32
C LYS A 80 25.65 -16.27 42.83
N LEU A 81 24.45 -16.46 42.29
CA LEU A 81 24.22 -16.69 40.87
C LEU A 81 23.63 -15.44 40.23
N VAL A 82 24.23 -14.98 39.14
CA VAL A 82 23.72 -13.88 38.30
C VAL A 82 23.71 -14.39 36.86
N GLN A 83 22.54 -14.35 36.20
CA GLN A 83 22.37 -14.85 34.82
C GLN A 83 22.86 -16.29 34.60
N GLY A 84 22.70 -17.15 35.61
CA GLY A 84 23.11 -18.56 35.55
C GLY A 84 24.60 -18.83 35.75
N LYS A 85 25.43 -17.80 35.99
CA LYS A 85 26.85 -17.93 36.30
C LYS A 85 27.14 -17.65 37.78
N LEU A 86 28.13 -18.34 38.32
CA LEU A 86 28.66 -18.11 39.67
C LEU A 86 29.44 -16.81 39.68
N LEU A 87 29.06 -15.89 40.57
CA LEU A 87 29.65 -14.56 40.65
C LEU A 87 30.98 -14.62 41.41
N ASN A 88 32.08 -14.28 40.75
CA ASN A 88 33.39 -14.12 41.38
C ASN A 88 33.64 -12.65 41.82
N GLY A 89 34.78 -12.39 42.48
CA GLY A 89 35.09 -11.06 43.00
C GLY A 89 35.21 -9.98 41.93
N GLN A 90 35.81 -10.28 40.77
CA GLN A 90 35.96 -9.32 39.67
C GLN A 90 34.60 -9.02 39.02
N GLU A 91 33.80 -10.06 38.78
CA GLU A 91 32.45 -9.93 38.23
C GLU A 91 31.52 -9.16 39.17
N PHE A 92 31.68 -9.35 40.49
CA PHE A 92 30.96 -8.58 41.49
C PHE A 92 31.29 -7.09 41.42
N VAL A 93 32.58 -6.73 41.31
CA VAL A 93 33.00 -5.32 41.18
C VAL A 93 32.43 -4.71 39.91
N ALA A 94 32.56 -5.37 38.76
CA ALA A 94 31.99 -4.89 37.50
C ALA A 94 30.46 -4.73 37.55
N PHE A 95 29.77 -5.67 38.20
CA PHE A 95 28.32 -5.58 38.41
C PHE A 95 27.94 -4.42 39.35
N LEU A 96 28.73 -4.16 40.38
CA LEU A 96 28.51 -3.05 41.31
C LEU A 96 28.71 -1.70 40.61
N GLU A 97 29.75 -1.56 39.78
CA GLU A 97 29.99 -0.37 38.96
C GLU A 97 28.80 -0.08 38.03
N GLN A 98 28.26 -1.12 37.39
CA GLN A 98 27.07 -0.99 36.54
C GLN A 98 25.84 -0.49 37.32
N ILE A 99 25.64 -0.99 38.55
CA ILE A 99 24.54 -0.54 39.42
C ILE A 99 24.75 0.91 39.85
N LEU A 100 25.98 1.28 40.22
CA LEU A 100 26.34 2.65 40.60
C LEU A 100 26.10 3.64 39.45
N ASP A 101 26.48 3.28 38.23
CA ASP A 101 26.21 4.10 37.05
C ASP A 101 24.72 4.30 36.79
N ALA A 102 23.90 3.26 36.99
CA ALA A 102 22.44 3.36 36.87
C ALA A 102 21.84 4.24 37.98
N LEU A 103 22.31 4.09 39.22
CA LEU A 103 21.93 4.91 40.37
C LEU A 103 22.27 6.39 40.15
N ASN A 104 23.48 6.68 39.69
CA ASN A 104 23.96 8.04 39.46
C ASN A 104 23.20 8.74 38.33
N LYS A 105 22.61 7.99 37.40
CA LYS A 105 21.72 8.52 36.35
C LYS A 105 20.29 8.81 36.82
N GLY A 106 19.97 8.53 38.10
CA GLY A 106 18.69 8.86 38.71
C GLY A 106 17.56 7.87 38.40
N GLU A 107 17.88 6.65 37.95
CA GLU A 107 16.89 5.66 37.51
C GLU A 107 16.27 4.82 38.64
N ILE A 108 16.20 5.28 39.90
CA ILE A 108 15.43 4.57 40.94
C ILE A 108 14.39 5.49 41.59
N PRO A 109 13.11 5.41 41.18
CA PRO A 109 12.01 6.03 41.90
C PRO A 109 11.89 5.44 43.31
N SER A 110 11.88 6.30 44.31
CA SER A 110 11.82 5.98 45.75
C SER A 110 10.53 5.29 46.21
N THR A 111 9.58 5.05 45.31
CA THR A 111 8.24 4.50 45.62
C THR A 111 7.80 3.34 44.73
N GLY A 112 8.61 2.93 43.74
CA GLY A 112 8.30 1.84 42.82
C GLY A 112 8.89 0.51 43.27
N SER A 113 8.25 -0.61 42.93
CA SER A 113 8.86 -1.93 43.09
C SER A 113 10.18 -1.96 42.31
N LEU A 114 11.29 -2.30 42.98
CA LEU A 114 12.63 -2.38 42.37
C LEU A 114 12.61 -3.21 41.05
N VAL A 115 11.76 -4.22 40.99
CA VAL A 115 11.55 -5.08 39.82
C VAL A 115 10.95 -4.31 38.62
N GLU A 116 10.03 -3.40 38.86
CA GLU A 116 9.38 -2.59 37.81
C GLU A 116 10.38 -1.64 37.15
N VAL A 117 11.30 -1.08 37.94
CA VAL A 117 12.39 -0.22 37.47
C VAL A 117 13.35 -0.98 36.56
N PHE A 118 13.83 -2.14 37.00
CA PHE A 118 14.72 -2.97 36.20
C PHE A 118 14.05 -3.50 34.92
N ASN A 119 12.77 -3.85 34.99
CA ASN A 119 12.04 -4.35 33.83
C ASN A 119 11.65 -3.26 32.83
N LYS A 120 11.57 -1.98 33.25
CA LYS A 120 11.20 -0.87 32.36
C LYS A 120 12.16 -0.73 31.16
N GLY A 121 13.47 -0.73 31.40
CA GLY A 121 14.45 -0.62 30.32
C GLY A 121 14.44 -1.83 29.36
N ILE A 122 14.08 -3.01 29.87
CA ILE A 122 13.91 -4.22 29.05
C ILE A 122 12.64 -4.11 28.20
N LEU A 123 11.54 -3.63 28.78
CA LEU A 123 10.27 -3.40 28.09
C LEU A 123 10.46 -2.43 26.92
N GLU A 124 11.07 -1.26 27.17
CA GLU A 124 11.35 -0.26 26.14
C GLU A 124 12.19 -0.83 24.98
N ARG A 125 13.19 -1.66 25.30
CA ARG A 125 14.02 -2.35 24.30
C ARG A 125 13.22 -3.36 23.48
N CYS A 126 12.32 -4.12 24.12
CA CYS A 126 11.48 -5.10 23.44
C CYS A 126 10.45 -4.43 22.52
N VAL A 127 9.82 -3.34 22.98
CA VAL A 127 8.92 -2.53 22.15
C VAL A 127 9.68 -1.95 20.97
N LYS A 128 10.90 -1.40 21.19
CA LYS A 128 11.75 -0.90 20.11
C LYS A 128 12.10 -1.97 19.09
N LEU A 129 12.46 -3.17 19.54
CA LEU A 129 12.74 -4.32 18.66
C LEU A 129 11.52 -4.70 17.82
N TYR A 130 10.32 -4.69 18.41
CA TYR A 130 9.08 -4.89 17.68
C TYR A 130 8.84 -3.78 16.64
N SER A 131 8.91 -2.51 17.05
CA SER A 131 8.69 -1.35 16.18
C SER A 131 9.68 -1.30 15.00
N GLU A 132 10.95 -1.60 15.22
CA GLU A 132 11.96 -1.67 14.16
C GLU A 132 11.70 -2.81 13.17
N SER A 133 11.20 -3.95 13.65
CA SER A 133 10.81 -5.07 12.80
C SER A 133 9.62 -4.69 11.91
N MET A 134 8.59 -4.06 12.49
CA MET A 134 7.41 -3.62 11.76
C MET A 134 7.69 -2.45 10.81
N ALA A 135 8.60 -1.54 11.16
CA ALA A 135 8.96 -0.38 10.34
C ALA A 135 9.71 -0.77 9.04
N LYS A 136 10.35 -1.95 9.00
CA LYS A 136 11.02 -2.47 7.79
C LYS A 136 10.05 -2.98 6.72
N LEU A 137 8.76 -3.12 7.06
CA LEU A 137 7.75 -3.61 6.12
C LEU A 137 7.40 -2.53 5.08
N SER A 138 7.38 -2.92 3.81
CA SER A 138 6.91 -2.08 2.71
C SER A 138 5.39 -2.11 2.62
N LEU A 139 4.73 -1.13 3.24
CA LEU A 139 3.27 -0.97 3.19
C LEU A 139 2.82 -0.31 1.85
N PRO A 140 1.68 -0.70 1.26
CA PRO A 140 0.63 -1.54 1.86
C PRO A 140 0.81 -3.06 1.66
N LEU A 141 0.32 -3.85 2.61
CA LEU A 141 0.35 -5.32 2.62
C LEU A 141 -1.06 -5.91 2.79
N PRO A 142 -1.30 -7.14 2.30
CA PRO A 142 -2.50 -7.91 2.63
C PRO A 142 -2.62 -8.16 4.15
N GLU A 143 -3.84 -8.21 4.66
CA GLU A 143 -4.12 -8.39 6.10
C GLU A 143 -3.43 -9.63 6.68
N LEU A 144 -3.52 -10.78 6.00
CA LEU A 144 -2.89 -12.03 6.44
C LEU A 144 -1.37 -11.91 6.55
N SER A 145 -0.74 -11.24 5.58
CA SER A 145 0.71 -11.03 5.58
C SER A 145 1.14 -10.05 6.67
N LEU A 146 0.35 -9.01 6.91
CA LEU A 146 0.61 -8.07 8.00
C LEU A 146 0.49 -8.75 9.36
N LEU A 147 -0.54 -9.59 9.53
CA LEU A 147 -0.77 -10.36 10.75
C LEU A 147 0.36 -11.37 11.04
N ASP A 148 0.84 -12.10 10.03
CA ASP A 148 1.97 -13.04 10.20
C ASP A 148 3.25 -12.30 10.65
N ASN A 149 3.53 -11.13 10.07
CA ASN A 149 4.67 -10.32 10.46
C ASN A 149 4.53 -9.75 11.87
N HIS A 150 3.32 -9.33 12.26
CA HIS A 150 3.01 -8.93 13.62
C HIS A 150 3.27 -10.08 14.60
N GLU A 151 2.69 -11.25 14.36
CA GLU A 151 2.84 -12.43 15.21
C GLU A 151 4.30 -12.86 15.36
N ARG A 152 5.06 -12.84 14.26
CA ARG A 152 6.48 -13.20 14.25
C ARG A 152 7.32 -12.20 15.03
N SER A 153 7.05 -10.90 14.87
CA SER A 153 7.75 -9.82 15.58
C SER A 153 7.39 -9.81 17.07
N ARG A 154 6.11 -10.02 17.39
CA ARG A 154 5.58 -10.17 18.75
C ARG A 154 6.25 -11.34 19.46
N LYS A 155 6.23 -12.54 18.88
CA LYS A 155 6.88 -13.72 19.46
C LYS A 155 8.36 -13.49 19.74
N ARG A 156 9.06 -12.78 18.85
CA ARG A 156 10.48 -12.42 19.06
C ARG A 156 10.65 -11.48 20.25
N ALA A 157 9.85 -10.41 20.35
CA ALA A 157 9.90 -9.48 21.47
C ALA A 157 9.55 -10.17 22.81
N MET A 158 8.51 -10.99 22.84
CA MET A 158 8.12 -11.78 24.03
C MET A 158 9.23 -12.74 24.46
N LYS A 159 9.87 -13.44 23.51
CA LYS A 159 10.98 -14.35 23.82
C LYS A 159 12.16 -13.59 24.44
N THR A 160 12.54 -12.45 23.86
CA THR A 160 13.61 -11.61 24.40
C THR A 160 13.28 -11.07 25.78
N PHE A 161 12.01 -10.71 26.02
CA PHE A 161 11.56 -10.31 27.34
C PHE A 161 11.69 -11.45 28.36
N ASP A 162 11.22 -12.66 28.00
CA ASP A 162 11.26 -13.85 28.88
C ASP A 162 12.68 -14.23 29.33
N GLU A 163 13.66 -14.05 28.45
CA GLU A 163 15.08 -14.32 28.72
C GLU A 163 15.75 -13.28 29.64
N GLN A 164 15.25 -12.03 29.66
CA GLN A 164 15.95 -10.90 30.29
C GLN A 164 15.24 -10.36 31.55
N HIS A 165 13.95 -10.62 31.74
CA HIS A 165 13.19 -10.01 32.85
C HIS A 165 13.66 -10.48 34.23
N PHE A 166 13.44 -9.59 35.20
CA PHE A 166 13.68 -9.85 36.61
C PHE A 166 12.36 -10.11 37.34
N GLY A 167 12.38 -11.08 38.27
CA GLY A 167 11.30 -11.35 39.24
C GLY A 167 10.09 -12.12 38.68
N ARG A 168 9.98 -13.41 39.00
CA ARG A 168 8.92 -14.32 38.50
C ARG A 168 7.47 -13.85 38.74
N THR A 169 7.20 -13.22 39.88
CA THR A 169 5.83 -12.82 40.28
C THR A 169 5.43 -11.45 39.72
N HIS A 170 6.39 -10.51 39.61
CA HIS A 170 6.18 -9.19 39.02
C HIS A 170 6.32 -9.17 37.49
N ALA A 171 6.97 -10.18 36.90
CA ALA A 171 7.06 -10.37 35.46
C ALA A 171 5.67 -10.37 34.79
N LYS A 172 4.63 -10.86 35.46
CA LYS A 172 3.27 -10.86 34.90
C LYS A 172 2.74 -9.46 34.62
N LYS A 173 2.95 -8.49 35.52
CA LYS A 173 2.51 -7.09 35.32
C LYS A 173 3.29 -6.43 34.17
N SER A 174 4.61 -6.59 34.16
CA SER A 174 5.47 -6.03 33.11
C SER A 174 5.23 -6.69 31.74
N LEU A 175 4.86 -7.98 31.72
CA LEU A 175 4.49 -8.70 30.50
C LEU A 175 3.16 -8.19 29.94
N MET A 176 2.15 -7.95 30.80
CA MET A 176 0.89 -7.32 30.37
C MET A 176 1.13 -5.91 29.79
N GLN A 177 2.00 -5.12 30.40
CA GLN A 177 2.39 -3.80 29.88
C GLN A 177 3.08 -3.91 28.51
N LEU A 178 3.98 -4.88 28.33
CA LEU A 178 4.64 -5.12 27.04
C LEU A 178 3.62 -5.48 25.96
N GLU A 179 2.66 -6.35 26.27
CA GLU A 179 1.61 -6.75 25.35
C GLU A 179 0.71 -5.57 24.95
N GLU A 180 0.34 -4.72 25.91
CA GLU A 180 -0.43 -3.49 25.66
C GLU A 180 0.31 -2.51 24.73
N GLU A 181 1.61 -2.26 24.97
CA GLU A 181 2.41 -1.37 24.14
C GLU A 181 2.64 -1.92 22.72
N ILE A 182 2.85 -3.24 22.58
CA ILE A 182 2.93 -3.90 21.27
C ILE A 182 1.61 -3.77 20.50
N GLU A 183 0.49 -3.99 21.18
CA GLU A 183 -0.84 -3.91 20.58
C GLU A 183 -1.17 -2.48 20.13
N LYS A 184 -0.80 -1.48 20.95
CA LYS A 184 -0.93 -0.07 20.58
C LYS A 184 -0.08 0.29 19.37
N ALA A 185 1.16 -0.18 19.32
CA ALA A 185 2.04 0.00 18.17
C ALA A 185 1.49 -0.71 16.92
N TYR A 186 0.92 -1.91 17.07
CA TYR A 186 0.30 -2.65 15.97
C TYR A 186 -0.89 -1.90 15.37
N LYS A 187 -1.80 -1.37 16.21
CA LYS A 187 -2.95 -0.56 15.74
C LYS A 187 -2.52 0.62 14.89
N ASN A 188 -1.42 1.28 15.26
CA ASN A 188 -0.86 2.37 14.44
C ASN A 188 -0.38 1.86 13.07
N VAL A 189 0.32 0.72 13.03
CA VAL A 189 0.76 0.12 11.76
C VAL A 189 -0.42 -0.27 10.88
N VAL A 190 -1.50 -0.83 11.45
CA VAL A 190 -2.74 -1.17 10.74
C VAL A 190 -3.36 0.09 10.12
N LEU A 191 -3.50 1.16 10.89
CA LEU A 191 -4.03 2.44 10.41
C LEU A 191 -3.20 3.00 9.23
N VAL A 192 -1.86 2.96 9.34
CA VAL A 192 -0.96 3.40 8.25
C VAL A 192 -1.10 2.50 7.03
N ASN A 193 -1.26 1.19 7.22
CA ASN A 193 -1.47 0.23 6.13
C ASN A 193 -2.78 0.50 5.38
N GLU A 194 -3.87 0.71 6.12
CA GLU A 194 -5.17 1.08 5.56
C GLU A 194 -5.10 2.39 4.77
N TYR A 195 -4.50 3.43 5.36
CA TYR A 195 -4.34 4.72 4.69
C TYR A 195 -3.56 4.60 3.37
N ARG A 196 -2.44 3.87 3.38
CA ARG A 196 -1.63 3.67 2.16
C ARG A 196 -2.34 2.81 1.13
N SER A 197 -3.07 1.77 1.55
CA SER A 197 -3.88 0.93 0.68
C SER A 197 -4.99 1.76 0.00
N ALA A 198 -5.72 2.56 0.78
CA ALA A 198 -6.75 3.45 0.26
C ALA A 198 -6.19 4.43 -0.77
N LYS A 199 -5.09 5.11 -0.45
CA LYS A 199 -4.44 6.07 -1.35
C LYS A 199 -3.97 5.45 -2.66
N LEU A 200 -3.39 4.24 -2.60
CA LEU A 200 -2.94 3.50 -3.77
C LEU A 200 -4.13 3.14 -4.68
N CYS A 201 -5.16 2.51 -4.11
CA CYS A 201 -6.31 2.03 -4.86
C CYS A 201 -7.18 3.19 -5.39
N GLU A 202 -7.26 4.31 -4.66
CA GLU A 202 -7.89 5.55 -5.12
C GLU A 202 -7.15 6.13 -6.33
N ALA A 203 -5.82 6.24 -6.27
CA ALA A 203 -5.03 6.75 -7.39
C ALA A 203 -5.20 5.88 -8.66
N LEU A 204 -5.26 4.56 -8.49
CA LEU A 204 -5.55 3.64 -9.59
C LEU A 204 -6.97 3.80 -10.12
N TYR A 205 -7.96 3.97 -9.23
CA TYR A 205 -9.35 4.22 -9.59
C TYR A 205 -9.48 5.51 -10.41
N THR A 206 -8.96 6.63 -9.92
CA THR A 206 -9.02 7.92 -10.62
C THR A 206 -8.31 7.87 -11.96
N ARG A 207 -7.13 7.24 -12.03
CA ARG A 207 -6.42 7.05 -13.31
C ARG A 207 -7.23 6.25 -14.32
N CYS A 208 -7.95 5.22 -13.85
CA CYS A 208 -8.84 4.45 -14.71
C CYS A 208 -10.04 5.30 -15.16
N GLU A 209 -10.67 6.03 -14.24
CA GLU A 209 -11.78 6.95 -14.52
C GLU A 209 -11.41 8.00 -15.59
N ASP A 210 -10.30 8.71 -15.38
CA ASP A 210 -9.77 9.70 -16.35
C ASP A 210 -9.55 9.10 -17.73
N LYS A 211 -9.01 7.86 -17.78
CA LYS A 211 -8.78 7.16 -19.04
C LYS A 211 -10.09 6.77 -19.72
N MET A 212 -11.09 6.33 -18.96
CA MET A 212 -12.42 6.01 -19.49
C MET A 212 -13.09 7.27 -20.06
N ASP A 213 -12.99 8.40 -19.37
CA ASP A 213 -13.54 9.68 -19.82
C ASP A 213 -12.85 10.17 -21.11
N GLN A 214 -11.52 10.05 -21.20
CA GLN A 214 -10.77 10.35 -22.44
C GLN A 214 -11.24 9.48 -23.62
N LEU A 215 -11.50 8.19 -23.37
CA LEU A 215 -11.98 7.27 -24.40
C LEU A 215 -13.43 7.56 -24.84
N GLN A 216 -14.25 8.20 -24.00
CA GLN A 216 -15.60 8.64 -24.37
C GLN A 216 -15.60 9.87 -25.30
N VAL A 217 -14.56 10.70 -25.28
CA VAL A 217 -14.50 11.96 -26.06
C VAL A 217 -13.67 11.84 -27.35
N LEU A 218 -13.31 10.62 -27.77
CA LEU A 218 -12.62 10.40 -29.04
C LEU A 218 -13.42 10.97 -30.24
N ARG A 219 -12.71 11.55 -31.22
CA ARG A 219 -13.35 12.19 -32.39
C ARG A 219 -14.00 11.16 -33.28
N LEU A 220 -13.30 10.04 -33.50
CA LEU A 220 -13.84 8.86 -34.15
C LEU A 220 -14.21 7.82 -33.07
N PRO A 221 -15.49 7.48 -32.91
CA PRO A 221 -15.91 6.48 -31.94
C PRO A 221 -15.38 5.09 -32.34
N SER A 222 -14.71 4.40 -31.40
CA SER A 222 -14.26 3.00 -31.56
C SER A 222 -14.50 2.20 -30.28
N MET A 223 -15.30 1.15 -30.41
CA MET A 223 -15.61 0.16 -29.38
C MET A 223 -14.38 -0.70 -29.04
N ALA A 224 -13.55 -1.03 -30.03
CA ALA A 224 -12.35 -1.84 -29.81
C ALA A 224 -11.34 -1.15 -28.86
N LYS A 225 -11.08 0.15 -29.07
CA LYS A 225 -10.21 0.95 -28.19
C LYS A 225 -10.78 1.06 -26.78
N PHE A 226 -12.08 1.29 -26.67
CA PHE A 226 -12.76 1.36 -25.37
C PHE A 226 -12.62 0.05 -24.60
N ASN A 227 -12.90 -1.09 -25.25
CA ASN A 227 -12.78 -2.42 -24.63
C ASN A 227 -11.33 -2.77 -24.25
N ALA A 228 -10.34 -2.38 -25.07
CA ALA A 228 -8.94 -2.56 -24.73
C ALA A 228 -8.53 -1.71 -23.52
N GLY A 229 -8.97 -0.45 -23.46
CA GLY A 229 -8.78 0.43 -22.32
C GLY A 229 -9.42 -0.12 -21.05
N PHE A 230 -10.67 -0.60 -21.16
CA PHE A 230 -11.42 -1.24 -20.09
C PHE A 230 -10.69 -2.46 -19.51
N LEU A 231 -10.24 -3.38 -20.37
CA LEU A 231 -9.53 -4.58 -19.94
C LEU A 231 -8.21 -4.22 -19.25
N GLN A 232 -7.48 -3.26 -19.80
CA GLN A 232 -6.24 -2.78 -19.21
C GLN A 232 -6.47 -2.16 -17.82
N CYS A 233 -7.53 -1.35 -17.66
CA CYS A 233 -7.89 -0.78 -16.36
C CYS A 233 -8.19 -1.89 -15.33
N ASN A 234 -9.01 -2.87 -15.71
CA ASN A 234 -9.35 -3.98 -14.82
C ASN A 234 -8.12 -4.79 -14.39
N GLN A 235 -7.26 -5.14 -15.35
CA GLN A 235 -6.01 -5.88 -15.08
C GLN A 235 -5.05 -5.08 -14.20
N SER A 236 -4.85 -3.79 -14.50
CA SER A 236 -3.97 -2.92 -13.71
C SER A 236 -4.45 -2.78 -12.27
N PHE A 237 -5.76 -2.66 -12.06
CA PHE A 237 -6.35 -2.57 -10.74
C PHE A 237 -6.17 -3.87 -9.95
N GLU A 238 -6.46 -5.02 -10.56
CA GLU A 238 -6.31 -6.33 -9.89
C GLU A 238 -4.87 -6.62 -9.45
N GLN A 239 -3.89 -6.25 -10.29
CA GLN A 239 -2.47 -6.49 -10.05
C GLN A 239 -1.84 -5.49 -9.09
N GLU A 240 -2.16 -4.20 -9.20
CA GLU A 240 -1.48 -3.14 -8.46
C GLU A 240 -2.19 -2.77 -7.15
N CYS A 241 -3.52 -2.86 -7.05
CA CYS A 241 -4.24 -2.55 -5.81
C CYS A 241 -4.10 -3.69 -4.79
N VAL A 242 -3.50 -3.37 -3.64
CA VAL A 242 -3.20 -4.31 -2.56
C VAL A 242 -3.61 -3.72 -1.21
N GLY A 243 -4.04 -4.59 -0.29
CA GLY A 243 -4.33 -4.26 1.10
C GLY A 243 -5.82 -4.26 1.44
N PRO A 244 -6.18 -3.83 2.67
CA PRO A 244 -7.54 -3.95 3.21
C PRO A 244 -8.58 -3.14 2.42
N SER A 245 -8.17 -2.03 1.78
CA SER A 245 -9.09 -1.19 1.04
C SER A 245 -9.49 -1.76 -0.33
N LYS A 246 -8.84 -2.83 -0.80
CA LYS A 246 -9.07 -3.41 -2.13
C LYS A 246 -10.52 -3.78 -2.37
N ALA A 247 -11.15 -4.52 -1.44
CA ALA A 247 -12.52 -5.03 -1.62
C ALA A 247 -13.55 -3.89 -1.79
N ASN A 248 -13.39 -2.79 -1.06
CA ASN A 248 -14.27 -1.63 -1.18
C ASN A 248 -14.08 -0.92 -2.53
N TYR A 249 -12.81 -0.69 -2.94
CA TYR A 249 -12.52 -0.07 -4.22
C TYR A 249 -12.86 -0.95 -5.43
N GLU A 250 -12.80 -2.27 -5.30
CA GLU A 250 -13.20 -3.22 -6.33
C GLU A 250 -14.70 -3.08 -6.65
N GLN A 251 -15.56 -3.00 -5.63
CA GLN A 251 -16.99 -2.75 -5.82
C GLN A 251 -17.25 -1.40 -6.51
N ARG A 252 -16.52 -0.35 -6.11
CA ARG A 252 -16.62 0.98 -6.74
C ARG A 252 -16.15 0.95 -8.19
N MET A 253 -15.06 0.25 -8.47
CA MET A 253 -14.49 0.10 -9.81
C MET A 253 -15.46 -0.61 -10.75
N VAL A 254 -16.03 -1.75 -10.34
CA VAL A 254 -17.02 -2.49 -11.14
C VAL A 254 -18.24 -1.61 -11.47
N LYS A 255 -18.71 -0.82 -10.49
CA LYS A 255 -19.83 0.11 -10.69
C LYS A 255 -19.48 1.24 -11.67
N MET A 256 -18.32 1.87 -11.51
CA MET A 256 -17.84 2.93 -12.42
C MET A 256 -17.66 2.40 -13.83
N LEU A 257 -16.96 1.28 -14.00
CA LEU A 257 -16.73 0.63 -15.29
C LEU A 257 -18.04 0.23 -15.97
N GLY A 258 -19.01 -0.31 -15.21
CA GLY A 258 -20.34 -0.62 -15.72
C GLY A 258 -21.11 0.60 -16.20
N LYS A 259 -21.06 1.71 -15.44
CA LYS A 259 -21.69 2.99 -15.81
C LYS A 259 -21.02 3.61 -17.04
N SER A 260 -19.70 3.64 -17.09
CA SER A 260 -18.94 4.18 -18.22
C SER A 260 -19.17 3.39 -19.49
N ARG A 261 -19.30 2.05 -19.39
CA ARG A 261 -19.63 1.19 -20.55
C ARG A 261 -21.03 1.45 -21.10
N SER A 262 -22.04 1.58 -20.24
CA SER A 262 -23.41 1.83 -20.69
C SER A 262 -23.58 3.22 -21.31
N LEU A 263 -22.95 4.24 -20.73
CA LEU A 263 -22.87 5.59 -21.29
C LEU A 263 -22.16 5.58 -22.64
N PHE A 264 -20.99 4.94 -22.73
CA PHE A 264 -20.24 4.84 -23.98
C PHE A 264 -21.05 4.18 -25.09
N ILE A 265 -21.70 3.03 -24.84
CA ILE A 265 -22.50 2.34 -25.87
C ILE A 265 -23.65 3.23 -26.37
N LYS A 266 -24.32 3.97 -25.48
CA LYS A 266 -25.41 4.87 -25.84
C LYS A 266 -24.93 6.01 -26.73
N GLU A 267 -23.83 6.67 -26.37
CA GLU A 267 -23.28 7.77 -27.16
C GLU A 267 -22.59 7.30 -28.46
N TYR A 268 -21.90 6.15 -28.40
CA TYR A 268 -21.20 5.53 -29.52
C TYR A 268 -22.14 5.34 -30.70
N ASN A 269 -23.30 4.71 -30.47
CA ASN A 269 -24.25 4.43 -31.54
C ASN A 269 -24.82 5.71 -32.18
N GLN A 270 -25.12 6.73 -31.37
CA GLN A 270 -25.61 8.02 -31.87
C GLN A 270 -24.54 8.75 -32.68
N ARG A 271 -23.30 8.79 -32.18
CA ARG A 271 -22.17 9.45 -32.87
C ARG A 271 -21.79 8.71 -34.15
N LEU A 272 -21.79 7.37 -34.12
CA LEU A 272 -21.54 6.54 -35.30
C LEU A 272 -22.56 6.84 -36.39
N PHE A 273 -23.85 6.86 -36.04
CA PHE A 273 -24.90 7.17 -37.00
C PHE A 273 -24.69 8.55 -37.63
N ASN A 274 -24.46 9.58 -36.81
CA ASN A 274 -24.20 10.94 -37.30
C ASN A 274 -22.97 11.00 -38.23
N TRP A 275 -21.89 10.28 -37.88
CA TRP A 275 -20.69 10.20 -38.71
C TRP A 275 -20.94 9.48 -40.03
N LEU A 276 -21.73 8.40 -40.06
CA LEU A 276 -22.08 7.67 -41.28
C LEU A 276 -22.93 8.55 -42.22
N VAL A 277 -23.90 9.29 -41.67
CA VAL A 277 -24.70 10.25 -42.45
C VAL A 277 -23.81 11.36 -43.02
N ALA A 278 -22.98 11.99 -42.19
CA ALA A 278 -22.06 13.04 -42.66
C ALA A 278 -21.08 12.52 -43.72
N PHE A 279 -20.53 11.32 -43.51
CA PHE A 279 -19.62 10.66 -44.45
C PHE A 279 -20.30 10.39 -45.80
N SER A 280 -21.54 9.88 -45.80
CA SER A 280 -22.29 9.64 -47.04
C SER A 280 -22.52 10.91 -47.86
N LEU A 281 -22.86 12.04 -47.22
CA LEU A 281 -23.02 13.34 -47.90
C LEU A 281 -21.70 13.87 -48.47
N VAL A 282 -20.60 13.77 -47.71
CA VAL A 282 -19.26 14.15 -48.19
C VAL A 282 -18.87 13.30 -49.40
N MET A 283 -19.15 11.99 -49.37
CA MET A 283 -18.84 11.08 -50.48
C MET A 283 -19.62 11.40 -51.76
N VAL A 284 -20.87 11.89 -51.65
CA VAL A 284 -21.62 12.40 -52.82
C VAL A 284 -20.90 13.58 -53.46
N VAL A 285 -20.46 14.56 -52.66
CA VAL A 285 -19.73 15.74 -53.16
C VAL A 285 -18.40 15.34 -53.78
N VAL A 286 -17.63 14.48 -53.11
CA VAL A 286 -16.33 13.98 -53.61
C VAL A 286 -16.50 13.19 -54.91
N GLY A 287 -17.47 12.27 -54.96
CA GLY A 287 -17.77 11.46 -56.13
C GLY A 287 -18.12 12.32 -57.35
N ARG A 288 -18.95 13.34 -57.15
CA ARG A 288 -19.41 14.24 -58.21
C ARG A 288 -18.35 15.23 -58.69
N PHE A 289 -17.64 15.88 -57.76
CA PHE A 289 -16.78 17.03 -58.09
C PHE A 289 -15.28 16.69 -58.19
N ILE A 290 -14.80 15.67 -57.48
CA ILE A 290 -13.37 15.33 -57.43
C ILE A 290 -13.08 14.13 -58.35
N ILE A 291 -13.74 13.00 -58.11
CA ILE A 291 -13.44 11.74 -58.81
C ILE A 291 -14.19 11.67 -60.15
N LYS A 292 -15.34 12.36 -60.27
CA LYS A 292 -16.25 12.33 -61.44
C LYS A 292 -16.66 10.90 -61.83
N PHE A 293 -16.88 10.05 -60.82
CA PHE A 293 -17.23 8.65 -61.03
C PHE A 293 -18.63 8.36 -60.54
N PHE A 294 -19.53 8.11 -61.50
CA PHE A 294 -20.97 7.99 -61.26
C PHE A 294 -21.34 6.83 -60.32
N LEU A 295 -20.61 5.72 -60.35
CA LEU A 295 -20.94 4.57 -59.47
C LEU A 295 -20.72 4.89 -57.99
N ILE A 296 -19.70 5.70 -57.65
CA ILE A 296 -19.45 6.14 -56.26
C ILE A 296 -20.56 7.10 -55.81
N GLU A 297 -21.00 8.00 -56.70
CA GLU A 297 -22.13 8.90 -56.42
C GLU A 297 -23.42 8.11 -56.16
N MET A 298 -23.75 7.13 -57.02
CA MET A 298 -24.93 6.28 -56.84
C MET A 298 -24.86 5.46 -55.54
N ALA A 299 -23.71 4.86 -55.24
CA ALA A 299 -23.53 4.11 -53.99
C ALA A 299 -23.70 4.99 -52.74
N ALA A 300 -23.17 6.22 -52.77
CA ALA A 300 -23.30 7.16 -51.67
C ALA A 300 -24.75 7.64 -51.45
N TRP A 301 -25.50 7.89 -52.53
CA TRP A 301 -26.93 8.21 -52.44
C TRP A 301 -27.76 7.05 -51.90
N VAL A 302 -27.49 5.83 -52.35
CA VAL A 302 -28.16 4.63 -51.82
C VAL A 302 -27.89 4.47 -50.33
N LEU A 303 -26.64 4.65 -49.88
CA LEU A 303 -26.27 4.59 -48.47
C LEU A 303 -26.96 5.68 -47.64
N PHE A 304 -27.04 6.92 -48.15
CA PHE A 304 -27.71 8.01 -47.46
C PHE A 304 -29.22 7.77 -47.29
N ILE A 305 -29.91 7.39 -48.37
CA ILE A 305 -31.34 7.06 -48.34
C ILE A 305 -31.59 5.87 -47.41
N PHE A 306 -30.72 4.86 -47.45
CA PHE A 306 -30.79 3.74 -46.53
C PHE A 306 -30.68 4.21 -45.06
N LEU A 307 -29.68 5.01 -44.68
CA LEU A 307 -29.51 5.49 -43.30
C LEU A 307 -30.69 6.34 -42.79
N GLU A 308 -31.22 7.25 -43.60
CA GLU A 308 -32.40 8.08 -43.27
C GLU A 308 -33.70 7.27 -43.18
N THR A 309 -33.92 6.34 -44.10
CA THR A 309 -35.15 5.52 -44.10
C THR A 309 -35.10 4.47 -42.99
N TYR A 310 -33.93 3.89 -42.75
CA TYR A 310 -33.70 2.85 -41.76
C TYR A 310 -33.97 3.36 -40.34
N THR A 311 -33.59 4.61 -40.01
CA THR A 311 -33.89 5.19 -38.69
C THR A 311 -35.36 5.51 -38.47
N ARG A 312 -36.11 5.86 -39.52
CA ARG A 312 -37.56 6.14 -39.42
C ARG A 312 -38.42 4.88 -39.31
N MET A 313 -37.87 3.72 -39.64
CA MET A 313 -38.57 2.43 -39.57
C MET A 313 -38.67 1.89 -38.14
N PHE A 314 -37.80 2.33 -37.22
CA PHE A 314 -37.79 1.87 -35.83
C PHE A 314 -38.40 2.92 -34.90
N TRP A 315 -39.33 2.49 -34.04
CA TRP A 315 -40.01 3.35 -33.07
C TRP A 315 -39.11 3.76 -31.89
N SER A 316 -37.99 3.07 -31.64
CA SER A 316 -37.00 3.42 -30.62
C SER A 316 -35.56 3.19 -31.11
N SER A 317 -34.63 4.06 -30.69
CA SER A 317 -33.21 3.96 -31.02
C SER A 317 -32.55 2.67 -30.49
N GLU A 318 -33.04 2.14 -29.36
CA GLU A 318 -32.54 0.88 -28.80
C GLU A 318 -32.85 -0.32 -29.70
N SER A 319 -34.06 -0.39 -30.28
CA SER A 319 -34.44 -1.49 -31.18
C SER A 319 -33.62 -1.53 -32.47
N LEU A 320 -33.11 -0.38 -32.91
CA LEU A 320 -32.23 -0.24 -34.07
C LEU A 320 -30.83 -0.79 -33.79
N TYR A 321 -30.28 -0.55 -32.59
CA TYR A 321 -28.91 -0.93 -32.25
C TYR A 321 -28.70 -2.42 -31.98
N TYR A 322 -29.76 -3.16 -31.65
CA TYR A 322 -29.73 -4.62 -31.46
C TYR A 322 -30.00 -5.43 -32.75
N ASN A 323 -30.18 -4.76 -33.90
CA ASN A 323 -30.45 -5.42 -35.16
C ASN A 323 -29.16 -6.02 -35.78
N PRO A 324 -29.20 -7.26 -36.32
CA PRO A 324 -28.02 -7.88 -36.96
C PRO A 324 -27.43 -7.05 -38.11
N VAL A 325 -28.26 -6.29 -38.85
CA VAL A 325 -27.77 -5.40 -39.93
C VAL A 325 -26.93 -4.25 -39.36
N TRP A 326 -27.32 -3.69 -38.22
CA TRP A 326 -26.53 -2.66 -37.54
C TRP A 326 -25.19 -3.20 -37.05
N HIS A 327 -25.15 -4.43 -36.55
CA HIS A 327 -23.90 -5.07 -36.15
C HIS A 327 -22.91 -5.26 -37.31
N VAL A 328 -23.39 -5.57 -38.53
CA VAL A 328 -22.55 -5.63 -39.73
C VAL A 328 -21.97 -4.26 -40.09
N ILE A 329 -22.78 -3.19 -39.99
CA ILE A 329 -22.35 -1.81 -40.23
C ILE A 329 -21.28 -1.40 -39.21
N VAL A 330 -21.52 -1.67 -37.93
CA VAL A 330 -20.56 -1.41 -36.84
C VAL A 330 -19.25 -2.17 -37.08
N ALA A 331 -19.30 -3.45 -37.43
CA ALA A 331 -18.10 -4.25 -37.70
C ALA A 331 -17.29 -3.71 -38.89
N THR A 332 -17.96 -3.26 -39.94
CA THR A 332 -17.33 -2.65 -41.11
C THR A 332 -16.68 -1.32 -40.75
N TRP A 333 -17.37 -0.47 -39.97
CA TRP A 333 -16.83 0.79 -39.46
C TRP A 333 -15.59 0.57 -38.57
N GLU A 334 -15.67 -0.35 -37.62
CA GLU A 334 -14.56 -0.65 -36.71
C GLU A 334 -13.33 -1.14 -37.48
N THR A 335 -13.51 -1.98 -38.51
CA THR A 335 -12.39 -2.45 -39.35
C THR A 335 -11.71 -1.32 -40.12
N ILE A 336 -12.46 -0.29 -40.51
CA ILE A 336 -11.95 0.87 -41.26
C ILE A 336 -11.27 1.88 -40.34
N VAL A 337 -11.87 2.18 -39.18
CA VAL A 337 -11.39 3.22 -38.26
C VAL A 337 -10.28 2.69 -37.34
N TYR A 338 -10.35 1.42 -36.97
CA TYR A 338 -9.39 0.74 -36.12
C TYR A 338 -8.78 -0.44 -36.86
N SER A 339 -7.66 -0.18 -37.55
CA SER A 339 -6.79 -1.25 -38.06
C SER A 339 -5.52 -1.31 -37.22
N PRO A 340 -4.89 -2.50 -37.04
CA PRO A 340 -3.64 -2.64 -36.30
C PRO A 340 -2.48 -1.78 -36.85
N ILE A 341 -2.60 -1.26 -38.07
CA ILE A 341 -1.56 -0.56 -38.82
C ILE A 341 -1.85 0.95 -38.95
N LEU A 342 -3.13 1.37 -38.92
CA LEU A 342 -3.57 2.75 -39.12
C LEU A 342 -4.67 3.11 -38.11
N ASP A 343 -4.31 3.98 -37.18
CA ASP A 343 -5.26 4.62 -36.25
C ASP A 343 -5.80 5.92 -36.88
N LEU A 344 -6.97 5.85 -37.52
CA LEU A 344 -7.54 7.00 -38.23
C LEU A 344 -7.88 8.17 -37.29
N ASP A 345 -8.15 7.95 -36.01
CA ASP A 345 -8.43 9.05 -35.07
C ASP A 345 -7.22 10.00 -34.92
N ARG A 346 -6.01 9.43 -34.98
CA ARG A 346 -4.75 10.19 -34.91
C ARG A 346 -4.24 10.63 -36.27
N TRP A 347 -4.45 9.82 -37.32
CA TRP A 347 -3.84 10.01 -38.64
C TRP A 347 -4.78 10.56 -39.72
N ALA A 348 -6.09 10.67 -39.48
CA ALA A 348 -7.03 11.17 -40.48
C ALA A 348 -6.67 12.58 -40.98
N ILE A 349 -6.34 13.50 -40.08
CA ILE A 349 -5.99 14.89 -40.46
C ILE A 349 -4.71 14.93 -41.29
N PRO A 350 -3.59 14.31 -40.87
CA PRO A 350 -2.39 14.20 -41.71
C PRO A 350 -2.64 13.58 -43.08
N ILE A 351 -3.42 12.49 -43.16
CA ILE A 351 -3.70 11.79 -44.41
C ILE A 351 -4.53 12.67 -45.35
N VAL A 352 -5.57 13.34 -44.84
CA VAL A 352 -6.39 14.28 -45.61
C VAL A 352 -5.54 15.44 -46.14
N PHE A 353 -4.63 15.97 -45.33
CA PHE A 353 -3.74 17.06 -45.73
C PHE A 353 -2.77 16.64 -46.85
N VAL A 354 -2.15 15.46 -46.73
CA VAL A 354 -1.27 14.91 -47.77
C VAL A 354 -2.06 14.62 -49.05
N ALA A 355 -3.26 14.05 -48.95
CA ALA A 355 -4.12 13.81 -50.10
C ALA A 355 -4.52 15.12 -50.81
N ALA A 356 -4.84 16.18 -50.05
CA ALA A 356 -5.14 17.49 -50.61
C ALA A 356 -3.94 18.08 -51.37
N ILE A 357 -2.73 17.98 -50.81
CA ILE A 357 -1.49 18.40 -51.49
C ILE A 357 -1.27 17.60 -52.78
N LEU A 358 -1.46 16.29 -52.75
CA LEU A 358 -1.30 15.43 -53.93
C LEU A 358 -2.32 15.79 -55.02
N ILE A 359 -3.57 16.06 -54.66
CA ILE A 359 -4.62 16.49 -55.62
C ILE A 359 -4.28 17.85 -56.23
N ILE A 360 -3.82 18.82 -55.41
CA ILE A 360 -3.39 20.14 -55.90
C ILE A 360 -2.17 19.97 -56.82
N TYR A 361 -1.19 19.17 -56.44
CA TYR A 361 -0.01 18.86 -57.24
C TYR A 361 -0.40 18.24 -58.60
N TRP A 362 -1.27 17.22 -58.60
CA TRP A 362 -1.77 16.58 -59.82
C TRP A 362 -2.55 17.56 -60.71
N ARG A 363 -3.34 18.47 -60.12
CA ARG A 363 -4.14 19.45 -60.86
C ARG A 363 -3.29 20.59 -61.42
N CYS A 364 -2.22 20.98 -60.73
CA CYS A 364 -1.27 22.01 -61.18
C CYS A 364 -0.27 21.48 -62.22
N TYR A 365 0.22 20.25 -62.08
CA TYR A 365 1.21 19.67 -62.99
C TYR A 365 0.60 18.83 -64.13
N GLY A 366 -0.56 18.20 -63.92
CA GLY A 366 -1.26 17.40 -64.94
C GLY A 366 -1.83 18.23 -66.09
N LYS A 367 -2.16 19.51 -65.87
CA LYS A 367 -2.63 20.42 -66.94
C LYS A 367 -1.53 20.87 -67.91
N ARG A 368 -0.24 20.61 -67.64
CA ARG A 368 0.87 20.99 -68.54
C ARG A 368 1.22 19.94 -69.60
N LYS A 369 0.51 18.79 -69.69
CA LYS A 369 0.79 17.71 -70.66
C LYS A 369 -0.35 17.43 -71.66
N HIS A 370 -1.02 18.45 -72.19
CA HIS A 370 -1.91 18.30 -73.35
C HIS A 370 -1.82 19.48 -74.34
N GLY A 371 -0.60 19.85 -74.70
CA GLY A 371 -0.38 20.88 -75.73
C GLY A 371 1.06 20.88 -76.24
N SER A 372 1.41 19.91 -77.10
CA SER A 372 2.45 20.09 -78.12
C SER A 372 2.66 18.83 -78.98
N ARG A 373 2.48 19.02 -80.30
CA ARG A 373 3.12 18.34 -81.45
C ARG A 373 2.73 16.88 -81.76
N TRP A 374 1.96 16.74 -82.84
CA TRP A 374 2.28 15.80 -83.91
C TRP A 374 2.41 16.59 -85.23
N LEU A 375 3.65 16.93 -85.59
CA LEU A 375 4.01 17.29 -86.96
C LEU A 375 5.00 16.21 -87.41
N LEU A 376 4.51 15.33 -88.30
CA LEU A 376 5.31 14.34 -89.00
C LEU A 376 6.22 15.05 -90.03
N PRO A 377 7.43 14.55 -90.29
CA PRO A 377 8.29 15.09 -91.33
C PRO A 377 7.86 14.51 -92.68
N LEU A 378 7.41 15.38 -93.61
CA LEU A 378 7.24 14.99 -95.01
C LEU A 378 8.53 15.25 -95.78
N TYR A 379 9.05 14.14 -96.28
CA TYR A 379 10.14 13.99 -97.23
C TYR A 379 9.78 14.69 -98.56
N SER A 380 10.57 15.68 -98.99
CA SER A 380 10.37 16.35 -100.27
C SER A 380 11.19 15.66 -101.36
N ASN A 381 10.54 15.29 -102.46
CA ASN A 381 11.25 15.00 -103.69
C ASN A 381 10.44 15.41 -104.95
N HIS A 382 11.10 16.27 -105.73
CA HIS A 382 11.00 16.57 -107.17
C HIS A 382 9.69 16.48 -107.98
N LYS A 383 9.35 17.63 -108.60
CA LYS A 383 9.06 17.93 -110.04
C LYS A 383 8.53 19.38 -110.07
N GLY A 384 9.00 20.37 -110.83
CA GLY A 384 9.74 20.41 -112.09
C GLY A 384 8.87 21.12 -113.15
N VAL A 385 8.81 22.47 -113.17
CA VAL A 385 8.36 23.34 -114.29
C VAL A 385 8.92 24.76 -114.02
N SER A 386 10.03 25.19 -114.63
CA SER A 386 10.19 25.92 -115.91
C SER A 386 9.56 27.32 -116.01
N ASN A 387 10.40 28.33 -115.72
CA ASN A 387 10.64 29.59 -116.47
C ASN A 387 9.49 30.30 -117.22
N ARG A 388 9.11 31.52 -116.76
CA ARG A 388 9.49 32.80 -117.39
C ARG A 388 8.99 34.03 -116.58
N PRO A 389 9.69 35.19 -116.64
CA PRO A 389 9.35 36.41 -115.90
C PRO A 389 8.72 37.52 -116.77
N ARG A 390 8.36 38.64 -116.10
CA ARG A 390 7.97 40.00 -116.60
C ARG A 390 6.50 40.15 -117.03
N SER A 391 5.76 41.24 -116.76
CA SER A 391 6.03 42.61 -116.27
C SER A 391 4.73 43.23 -115.72
N ASP A 392 4.89 44.35 -115.01
CA ASP A 392 3.92 45.38 -114.55
C ASP A 392 2.97 45.08 -113.38
#